data_AF-A0A661XAQ2-F1
#
_entry.id   AF-A0A661XAQ2-F1
#
_cell.length_a   1.000
_cell.length_b   1.000
_cell.length_c   1.000
_cell.angle_alpha   90.00
_cell.angle_beta   90.00
_cell.angle_gamma   90.00
#
_symmetry.space_group_name_H-M   'P 1'
#
loop_
_entity.id
_entity.type
_entity.pdbx_description
1 polymer ?
#
loop_
_entity_poly.entity_id
_entity_poly.type
_entity_poly.pdbx_seq_one_letter_code
_entity_poly.pdbx_strand_id
1 'polypeptide(L)' 'MITVKVRDNEPFEKAFKRFTKACEKSGLMADIKRHQHYEKPSEQKKRRMNQARRKMRKLMAEMNR' A
#
# COMPACT_ATOMS: atom_id res chain seq x y z
N MET A 1 4.69 2.46 11.89
CA MET A 1 5.84 3.32 11.52
C MET A 1 6.81 2.46 10.71
N ILE A 2 7.34 2.96 9.59
CA ILE A 2 8.17 2.18 8.66
C ILE A 2 9.63 2.42 9.01
N THR A 3 10.37 1.36 9.34
CA THR A 3 11.78 1.45 9.74
C THR A 3 12.62 0.54 8.85
N VAL A 4 13.67 1.11 8.25
CA VAL A 4 14.68 0.35 7.50
C VAL A 4 16.01 0.48 8.23
N LYS A 5 16.56 -0.64 8.68
CA LYS A 5 17.91 -0.67 9.27
C LYS A 5 18.94 -0.64 8.14
N VAL A 6 19.85 0.32 8.18
CA VAL A 6 20.99 0.41 7.26
C VAL A 6 22.10 -0.48 7.79
N ARG A 7 22.77 -1.23 6.91
CA ARG A 7 23.94 -2.05 7.26
C ARG A 7 25.21 -1.28 6.85
N ASP A 8 26.31 -1.48 7.58
CA ASP A 8 27.54 -0.68 7.42
C ASP A 8 28.20 -0.80 6.03
N ASN A 9 27.94 -1.89 5.30
CA ASN A 9 28.46 -2.12 3.94
C ASN A 9 27.47 -1.78 2.82
N GLU A 10 26.43 -0.99 3.10
CA GLU A 10 25.44 -0.63 2.08
C GLU A 10 25.54 0.82 1.62
N PRO A 11 25.59 1.08 0.29
CA PRO A 11 25.51 2.43 -0.23
C PRO A 11 24.12 3.03 0.06
N PHE A 12 24.10 4.31 0.42
CA PHE A 12 22.90 5.07 0.79
C PHE A 12 21.74 4.88 -0.20
N GLU A 13 22.02 4.88 -1.50
CA GLU A 13 21.00 4.73 -2.53
C GLU A 13 20.23 3.40 -2.45
N LYS A 14 20.90 2.29 -2.06
CA LYS A 14 20.23 1.00 -1.88
C LYS A 14 19.34 1.02 -0.65
N ALA A 15 19.79 1.62 0.45
CA ALA A 15 18.96 1.79 1.64
C ALA A 15 17.73 2.66 1.35
N PHE A 16 17.89 3.75 0.61
CA PHE A 16 16.81 4.63 0.19
C PHE A 16 15.79 3.91 -0.70
N LYS A 17 16.23 3.15 -1.70
CA LYS A 17 15.33 2.36 -2.55
C LYS A 17 14.50 1.35 -1.75
N ARG A 18 15.09 0.69 -0.74
CA ARG A 18 14.34 -0.21 0.15
C ARG A 18 13.32 0.53 1.01
N PHE A 19 13.68 1.72 1.48
CA PHE A 19 12.76 2.57 2.24
C PHE A 19 11.55 3.00 1.38
N THR A 20 11.78 3.49 0.17
CA THR A 20 10.71 3.86 -0.77
C THR A 20 9.80 2.66 -1.06
N LYS A 21 10.39 1.49 -1.33
CA LYS A 21 9.63 0.25 -1.55
C LYS A 21 8.85 -0.20 -0.31
N ALA A 22 9.38 0.02 0.90
CA ALA A 22 8.67 -0.27 2.14
C ALA A 22 7.48 0.68 2.34
N CYS A 23 7.64 1.98 2.03
CA CYS A 23 6.56 2.97 2.00
C CYS A 23 5.46 2.58 1.00
N GLU A 24 5.82 2.17 -0.21
CA GLU A 24 4.88 1.68 -1.21
C GLU A 24 4.15 0.41 -0.76
N LYS A 25 4.89 -0.58 -0.24
CA LYS A 25 4.32 -1.86 0.22
C LYS A 25 3.35 -1.67 1.39
N SER A 26 3.63 -0.73 2.28
CA SER A 26 2.75 -0.42 3.41
C SER A 26 1.43 0.26 2.99
N GLY A 27 1.35 0.76 1.75
CA GLY A 27 0.20 1.51 1.28
C GLY A 27 0.13 2.95 1.82
N LEU A 28 1.20 3.48 2.41
CA LEU A 28 1.24 4.82 3.01
C LEU A 28 0.75 5.91 2.03
N MET A 29 1.15 5.85 0.77
CA MET A 29 0.70 6.79 -0.27
C MET A 29 -0.83 6.73 -0.50
N ALA A 30 -1.41 5.54 -0.48
CA ALA A 30 -2.85 5.36 -0.62
C ALA A 30 -3.60 5.90 0.60
N ASP A 31 -3.00 5.77 1.78
CA ASP A 31 -3.53 6.29 3.04
C ASP A 31 -3.48 7.81 3.11
N ILE A 32 -2.40 8.43 2.65
CA ILE A 32 -2.33 9.89 2.53
C ILE A 32 -3.46 10.38 1.61
N LYS A 33 -3.59 9.81 0.41
CA LYS A 33 -4.63 10.19 -0.55
C LYS A 33 -6.05 10.01 0.01
N ARG A 34 -6.25 8.99 0.84
CA ARG A 34 -7.52 8.69 1.51
C ARG A 34 -7.89 9.71 2.59
N HIS A 35 -6.93 10.31 3.26
CA HIS A 35 -7.17 11.30 4.34
C HIS A 35 -7.01 12.76 3.89
N GLN A 36 -6.63 13.00 2.62
CA GLN A 36 -6.52 14.35 2.07
C GLN A 36 -7.83 15.15 2.12
N HIS A 37 -8.97 14.46 2.12
CA HIS A 37 -10.30 15.08 2.21
C HIS A 37 -11.23 14.22 3.06
N TYR A 38 -12.27 14.85 3.61
CA TYR A 38 -13.31 14.11 4.31
C TYR A 38 -14.09 13.22 3.34
N GLU A 39 -14.07 11.91 3.63
CA GLU A 39 -14.88 10.92 2.93
C GLU A 39 -16.13 10.62 3.77
N LYS A 40 -17.33 10.84 3.20
CA LYS A 40 -18.59 10.49 3.88
C LYS A 40 -18.61 8.99 4.22
N PRO A 41 -19.27 8.57 5.33
CA PRO A 41 -19.33 7.16 5.74
C PRO A 41 -19.88 6.23 4.65
N SER A 42 -20.83 6.70 3.84
CA SER A 42 -21.40 5.96 2.71
C SER A 42 -20.36 5.65 1.63
N GLU A 43 -19.58 6.66 1.23
CA GLU A 43 -18.51 6.53 0.23
C GLU A 43 -17.38 5.65 0.76
N GLN A 44 -17.03 5.78 2.05
CA GLN A 44 -16.06 4.91 2.70
C GLN A 44 -16.49 3.44 2.66
N LYS A 45 -17.77 3.14 2.95
CA LYS A 45 -18.32 1.78 2.86
C LYS A 45 -18.29 1.26 1.43
N LYS A 46 -18.71 2.07 0.46
CA LYS A 46 -18.69 1.75 -0.98
C LYS A 46 -17.28 1.42 -1.47
N ARG A 47 -16.29 2.22 -1.08
CA ARG A 47 -14.90 2.02 -1.45
C ARG A 47 -14.33 0.73 -0.85
N ARG A 48 -14.59 0.44 0.43
CA ARG A 48 -14.17 -0.82 1.08
C ARG A 48 -14.73 -2.03 0.36
N MET A 49 -16.02 -2.02 0.02
CA MET A 49 -16.65 -3.11 -0.76
C MET A 49 -16.01 -3.28 -2.14
N ASN A 50 -15.75 -2.18 -2.84
CA ASN A 50 -15.11 -2.22 -4.16
C ASN A 50 -13.67 -2.75 -4.10
N GLN A 51 -12.89 -2.38 -3.09
CA GLN A 51 -11.54 -2.91 -2.87
C GLN A 51 -11.57 -4.41 -2.59
N ALA A 52 -12.48 -4.88 -1.73
CA ALA A 52 -12.65 -6.32 -1.45
C ALA A 52 -13.03 -7.10 -2.71
N ARG A 53 -13.99 -6.61 -3.50
CA ARG A 53 -14.38 -7.22 -4.78
C ARG A 53 -13.23 -7.30 -5.77
N ARG A 54 -12.43 -6.23 -5.91
CA ARG A 54 -11.24 -6.22 -6.77
C ARG A 54 -10.20 -7.26 -6.31
N LYS A 55 -9.96 -7.36 -4.99
CA LYS A 55 -9.03 -8.34 -4.41
C LYS A 55 -9.48 -9.78 -4.70
N MET A 56 -10.77 -10.07 -4.50
CA MET A 56 -11.33 -11.40 -4.77
C MET A 56 -11.26 -11.78 -6.25
N ARG A 57 -11.56 -10.84 -7.17
CA ARG A 57 -11.41 -11.08 -8.61
C ARG A 57 -9.96 -11.42 -8.98
N LYS A 58 -8.99 -10.73 -8.38
CA LYS A 58 -7.57 -11.01 -8.62
C LYS A 58 -7.18 -12.41 -8.12
N LEU A 59 -7.59 -12.78 -6.91
CA LEU A 59 -7.33 -14.11 -6.34
C LEU A 59 -7.94 -15.22 -7.20
N MET A 60 -9.18 -15.05 -7.64
CA MET A 60 -9.86 -16.03 -8.49
C MET A 60 -9.18 -16.16 -9.87
N ALA A 61 -8.72 -15.05 -10.45
CA ALA A 61 -7.95 -15.08 -11.70
C ALA A 61 -6.58 -15.75 -11.54
N GLU A 62 -5.93 -15.62 -10.38
CA GLU A 62 -4.68 -16.34 -10.05
C GLU A 62 -4.92 -17.83 -9.82
N MET A 63 -6.07 -18.22 -9.25
CA MET A 63 -6.42 -19.62 -8.98
C MET A 63 -6.86 -20.40 -10.24
N ASN A 64 -7.41 -19.70 -11.23
CA ASN A 64 -7.83 -20.28 -12.51
C ASN A 64 -6.67 -20.33 -13.54
N ARG A 65 -5.44 -20.02 -13.13
CA ARG A 65 -4.25 -19.95 -13.97
C ARG A 65 -3.31 -21.10 -13.67
#